data_AF-A0A6I4YI49-F1
#
_entry.id   AF-A0A6I4YI49-F1
#
_cell.length_a   1.000
_cell.length_b   1.000
_cell.length_c   1.000
_cell.angle_alpha   90.00
_cell.angle_beta   90.00
_cell.angle_gamma   90.00
#
_symmetry.space_group_name_H-M   'P 1'
#
loop_
_entity.id
_entity.type
_entity.pdbx_description
1 polymer ?
#
loop_
_entity_poly.entity_id
_entity_poly.type
_entity_poly.pdbx_seq_one_letter_code
_entity_poly.pdbx_strand_id
1 'polypeptide(L)'
;SETLTVDPGTYTLTPQPVDGWDTPGARQLGVTGGGEVTFTYQPAGQATRAVLTVLVTGPASADVRVQGAGYDQILTGVTSAGRSVTLEPGTYTVTGVDALPWRAPTVQTVTLNVRQTLDLSLNYGQAQP
;
A
#
# COMPACT_ATOMS: atom_id res chain seq x y z
N SER A 1 -7.42 -28.02 0.38
CA SER A 1 -6.23 -28.74 0.85
C SER A 1 -5.72 -29.57 -0.31
N GLU A 2 -4.41 -29.62 -0.50
CA GLU A 2 -3.78 -30.56 -1.43
C GLU A 2 -2.97 -31.57 -0.62
N THR A 3 -2.87 -32.79 -1.13
CA THR A 3 -2.09 -33.87 -0.55
C THR A 3 -1.04 -34.28 -1.57
N LEU A 4 0.23 -34.24 -1.16
CA LEU A 4 1.36 -34.68 -1.98
C LEU A 4 1.99 -35.91 -1.34
N THR A 5 2.14 -36.99 -2.10
CA THR A 5 2.90 -38.16 -1.68
C THR A 5 4.37 -37.98 -2.04
N VAL A 6 5.24 -38.08 -1.04
CA VAL A 6 6.68 -37.91 -1.18
C VAL A 6 7.42 -39.02 -0.44
N ASP A 7 8.64 -39.32 -0.87
CA ASP A 7 9.50 -40.28 -0.17
C ASP A 7 9.91 -39.75 1.22
N PRO A 8 10.29 -40.61 2.17
CA PRO A 8 10.83 -40.15 3.44
C PRO A 8 12.07 -39.27 3.25
N GLY A 9 12.11 -38.12 3.92
CA GLY A 9 13.18 -37.14 3.75
C GLY A 9 12.87 -35.79 4.37
N THR A 10 13.81 -34.85 4.22
CA THR A 10 13.60 -33.45 4.61
C THR A 10 13.22 -32.62 3.40
N TYR A 11 12.09 -31.93 3.51
CA TYR A 11 11.55 -31.06 2.46
C TYR A 11 11.55 -29.62 2.93
N THR A 12 11.88 -28.71 2.01
CA THR A 12 11.76 -27.27 2.24
C THR A 12 10.50 -26.76 1.59
N LEU A 13 9.59 -26.22 2.40
CA LEU A 13 8.44 -25.46 1.92
C LEU A 13 8.84 -24.00 1.80
N THR A 14 8.76 -23.48 0.59
CA THR A 14 9.03 -22.06 0.27
C THR A 14 7.73 -21.41 -0.19
N PRO A 15 7.03 -20.68 0.70
CA PRO A 15 5.84 -19.94 0.32
C PRO A 15 6.15 -18.94 -0.81
N GLN A 16 5.26 -18.86 -1.78
CA GLN A 16 5.32 -17.81 -2.79
C GLN A 16 4.74 -16.52 -2.22
N PRO A 17 5.26 -15.35 -2.64
CA PRO A 17 4.71 -14.07 -2.22
C PRO A 17 3.27 -13.90 -2.72
N VAL A 18 2.43 -13.31 -1.87
CA VAL A 18 1.07 -12.90 -2.21
C VAL A 18 1.03 -11.37 -2.16
N ASP A 19 0.46 -10.76 -3.20
CA ASP A 19 0.38 -9.30 -3.30
C ASP A 19 -0.33 -8.68 -2.08
N GLY A 20 0.24 -7.61 -1.53
CA GLY A 20 -0.30 -6.92 -0.36
C GLY A 20 -0.13 -7.63 1.01
N TRP A 21 0.59 -8.75 1.09
CA TRP A 21 0.81 -9.52 2.33
C TRP A 21 2.28 -9.86 2.55
N ASP A 22 2.69 -9.97 3.82
CA ASP A 22 4.02 -10.53 4.11
C ASP A 22 4.10 -11.98 3.61
N THR A 23 5.25 -12.32 3.06
CA THR A 23 5.57 -13.71 2.72
C THR A 23 6.14 -14.40 3.96
N PRO A 24 5.53 -15.49 4.46
CA PRO A 24 6.13 -16.24 5.56
C PRO A 24 7.49 -16.82 5.15
N GLY A 25 8.44 -16.83 6.08
CA GLY A 25 9.74 -17.45 5.83
C GLY A 25 9.63 -18.95 5.54
N ALA A 26 10.56 -19.48 4.75
CA ALA A 26 10.63 -20.90 4.44
C ALA A 26 10.65 -21.77 5.71
N ARG A 27 10.14 -22.99 5.59
CA ARG A 27 10.06 -23.97 6.68
C ARG A 27 10.58 -25.31 6.20
N GLN A 28 11.32 -26.01 7.06
CA GLN A 28 11.71 -27.39 6.81
C GLN A 28 10.70 -28.34 7.46
N LEU A 29 10.36 -29.40 6.74
CA LEU A 29 9.51 -30.49 7.20
C LEU A 29 10.27 -31.80 7.08
N GLY A 30 10.26 -32.59 8.15
CA GLY A 30 10.71 -33.97 8.11
C GLY A 30 9.55 -34.90 7.83
N VAL A 31 9.63 -35.70 6.77
CA VAL A 31 8.68 -36.77 6.46
C VAL A 31 9.33 -38.09 6.80
N THR A 32 8.78 -38.82 7.77
CA THR A 32 9.20 -40.19 8.10
C THR A 32 8.26 -41.19 7.46
N GLY A 33 8.78 -42.37 7.08
CA GLY A 33 8.00 -43.41 6.39
C GLY A 33 6.71 -43.77 7.14
N GLY A 34 5.58 -43.69 6.43
CA GLY A 34 4.25 -44.03 6.96
C GLY A 34 3.50 -42.91 7.69
N GLY A 35 4.05 -41.69 7.79
CA GLY A 35 3.41 -40.56 8.44
C GLY A 35 2.75 -39.56 7.47
N GLU A 36 1.59 -39.01 7.85
CA GLU A 36 1.00 -37.83 7.21
C GLU A 36 1.46 -36.58 7.96
N VAL A 37 1.98 -35.58 7.25
CA VAL A 37 2.37 -34.29 7.82
C VAL A 37 1.46 -33.21 7.24
N THR A 38 0.59 -32.66 8.08
CA THR A 38 -0.29 -31.55 7.69
C THR A 38 0.45 -30.23 7.85
N PHE A 39 0.65 -29.50 6.74
CA PHE A 39 1.07 -28.10 6.78
C PHE A 39 -0.10 -27.19 6.50
N THR A 40 -0.44 -26.34 7.46
CA THR A 40 -1.44 -25.30 7.26
C THR A 40 -0.72 -24.02 6.80
N TYR A 41 -0.87 -23.69 5.52
CA TYR A 41 -0.57 -22.34 5.04
C TYR A 41 -1.69 -21.41 5.51
N GLN A 42 -1.41 -20.64 6.54
CA GLN A 42 -2.11 -19.39 6.77
C GLN A 42 -1.18 -18.31 6.22
N PRO A 43 -1.65 -17.42 5.32
CA PRO A 43 -0.96 -16.15 5.10
C PRO A 43 -0.98 -15.38 6.42
N ALA A 44 -0.04 -15.73 7.31
CA ALA A 44 0.22 -15.06 8.56
C ALA A 44 1.23 -13.95 8.24
N GLY A 45 0.71 -12.92 7.60
CA GLY A 45 1.37 -11.65 7.39
C GLY A 45 0.43 -10.54 7.84
N GLN A 46 0.97 -9.39 8.21
CA GLN A 46 0.12 -8.20 8.25
C GLN A 46 0.00 -7.67 6.83
N ALA A 47 -1.08 -6.95 6.52
CA ALA A 47 -1.16 -6.21 5.27
C ALA A 47 0.09 -5.33 5.13
N THR A 48 0.76 -5.39 3.98
CA THR A 48 1.96 -4.57 3.71
C THR A 48 1.62 -3.15 3.30
N ARG A 49 0.32 -2.89 3.06
CA ARG A 49 -0.20 -1.63 2.57
C ARG A 49 0.13 -0.45 3.49
N ALA A 50 0.32 0.70 2.88
CA ALA A 50 0.46 1.99 3.54
C ALA A 50 -0.84 2.80 3.39
N VAL A 51 -1.00 3.82 4.21
CA VAL A 51 -2.09 4.79 4.12
C VAL A 51 -1.49 6.17 3.85
N LEU A 52 -1.95 6.82 2.79
CA LEU A 52 -1.69 8.24 2.54
C LEU A 52 -2.98 9.00 2.81
N THR A 53 -2.93 9.94 3.76
CA THR A 53 -3.99 10.94 3.95
C THR A 53 -3.53 12.25 3.33
N VAL A 54 -4.27 12.73 2.34
CA VAL A 54 -4.01 14.05 1.74
C VAL A 54 -4.96 15.06 2.35
N LEU A 55 -4.43 16.18 2.84
CA LEU A 55 -5.16 17.30 3.39
C LEU A 55 -4.99 18.52 2.47
N VAL A 56 -6.05 19.30 2.29
CA VAL A 56 -6.03 20.53 1.49
C VAL A 56 -6.39 21.72 2.37
N THR A 57 -5.57 22.77 2.30
CA THR A 57 -5.76 24.06 2.98
C THR A 57 -5.77 25.19 1.96
N GLY A 58 -6.66 26.16 2.16
CA GLY A 58 -6.97 27.23 1.19
C GLY A 58 -8.41 27.12 0.72
N PRO A 59 -8.69 26.41 -0.40
CA PRO A 59 -10.06 26.19 -0.85
C PRO A 59 -10.84 25.29 0.13
N ALA A 60 -12.18 25.36 0.08
CA ALA A 60 -13.05 24.47 0.86
C ALA A 60 -12.85 22.98 0.48
N SER A 61 -12.59 22.73 -0.81
CA SER A 61 -12.15 21.45 -1.33
C SER A 61 -11.35 21.63 -2.62
N ALA A 62 -10.51 20.66 -2.95
CA ALA A 62 -9.83 20.57 -4.24
C ALA A 62 -9.70 19.12 -4.71
N ASP A 63 -9.56 18.93 -6.02
CA ASP A 63 -9.23 17.63 -6.59
C ASP A 63 -7.72 17.42 -6.53
N VAL A 64 -7.28 16.21 -6.24
CA VAL A 64 -5.87 15.85 -6.11
C VAL A 64 -5.58 14.56 -6.86
N ARG A 65 -4.66 14.59 -7.81
CA ARG A 65 -4.17 13.38 -8.47
C ARG A 65 -3.05 12.74 -7.67
N VAL A 66 -3.15 11.45 -7.42
CA VAL A 66 -2.11 10.62 -6.81
C VAL A 66 -1.70 9.55 -7.82
N GLN A 67 -0.42 9.51 -8.16
CA GLN A 67 0.13 8.60 -9.17
C GLN A 67 1.44 7.99 -8.70
N GLY A 68 1.63 6.68 -8.89
CA GLY A 68 2.83 5.94 -8.50
C GLY A 68 2.56 4.47 -8.28
N ALA A 69 3.58 3.61 -8.40
CA ALA A 69 3.50 2.16 -8.11
C ALA A 69 2.26 1.44 -8.72
N GLY A 70 1.87 1.79 -9.94
CA GLY A 70 0.69 1.21 -10.62
C GLY A 70 -0.67 1.79 -10.20
N TYR A 71 -0.69 2.73 -9.25
CA TYR A 71 -1.84 3.54 -8.88
C TYR A 71 -1.84 4.86 -9.67
N ASP A 72 -3.00 5.25 -10.19
CA ASP A 72 -3.23 6.54 -10.83
C ASP A 72 -4.71 6.90 -10.69
N GLN A 73 -5.04 7.81 -9.75
CA GLN A 73 -6.42 8.22 -9.48
C GLN A 73 -6.49 9.69 -9.10
N ILE A 74 -7.66 10.29 -9.33
CA ILE A 74 -8.02 11.62 -8.85
C ILE A 74 -8.90 11.46 -7.60
N LEU A 75 -8.41 11.97 -6.48
CA LEU A 75 -9.18 12.14 -5.26
C LEU A 75 -10.01 13.41 -5.40
N THR A 76 -11.32 13.25 -5.59
CA THR A 76 -12.22 14.39 -5.75
C THR A 76 -12.63 14.97 -4.41
N GLY A 77 -12.72 16.30 -4.32
CA GLY A 77 -13.27 16.98 -3.15
C GLY A 77 -12.49 16.80 -1.85
N VAL A 78 -11.15 16.76 -1.91
CA VAL A 78 -10.28 16.68 -0.73
C VAL A 78 -10.36 17.98 0.06
N THR A 79 -10.53 17.89 1.38
CA THR A 79 -10.71 19.04 2.29
C THR A 79 -9.59 19.09 3.34
N SER A 80 -9.68 20.05 4.26
CA SER A 80 -8.80 20.14 5.43
C SER A 80 -8.99 19.02 6.46
N ALA A 81 -10.10 18.26 6.39
CA ALA A 81 -10.29 17.06 7.20
C ALA A 81 -9.51 15.85 6.66
N GLY A 82 -8.98 15.96 5.44
CA GLY A 82 -8.21 14.91 4.79
C GLY A 82 -9.04 13.88 4.03
N ARG A 83 -8.37 13.21 3.08
CA ARG A 83 -8.88 12.07 2.33
C ARG A 83 -7.80 10.98 2.33
N SER A 84 -8.11 9.83 2.91
CA SER A 84 -7.18 8.71 2.98
C SER A 84 -7.36 7.73 1.81
N VAL A 85 -6.24 7.20 1.33
CA VAL A 85 -6.18 6.07 0.40
C VAL A 85 -5.19 5.03 0.89
N THR A 86 -5.55 3.77 0.70
CA THR A 86 -4.69 2.64 1.02
C THR A 86 -3.92 2.23 -0.24
N LEU A 87 -2.60 2.24 -0.15
CA LEU A 87 -1.69 2.11 -1.28
C LEU A 87 -0.66 1.02 -1.01
N GLU A 88 -0.05 0.46 -2.06
CA GLU A 88 1.15 -0.35 -1.88
C GLU A 88 2.33 0.53 -1.46
N PRO A 89 3.30 0.02 -0.69
CA PRO A 89 4.55 0.73 -0.42
C PRO A 89 5.24 1.13 -1.72
N GLY A 90 5.80 2.34 -1.75
CA GLY A 90 6.42 2.87 -2.96
C GLY A 90 6.45 4.39 -2.99
N THR A 91 6.90 4.93 -4.11
CA THR A 91 6.97 6.37 -4.35
C THR A 91 5.79 6.86 -5.16
N TYR A 92 5.17 7.94 -4.69
CA TYR A 92 3.99 8.57 -5.28
C TYR A 92 4.22 10.05 -5.52
N THR A 93 3.79 10.53 -6.68
CA THR A 93 3.63 11.94 -6.98
C THR A 93 2.20 12.37 -6.63
N VAL A 94 2.07 13.46 -5.88
CA VAL A 94 0.80 14.05 -5.48
C VAL A 94 0.70 15.44 -6.10
N THR A 95 -0.31 15.63 -6.95
CA THR A 95 -0.53 16.85 -7.73
C THR A 95 -1.89 17.43 -7.41
N GLY A 96 -1.92 18.63 -6.84
CA GLY A 96 -3.16 19.38 -6.66
C GLY A 96 -3.68 19.93 -7.98
N VAL A 97 -5.00 19.97 -8.14
CA VAL A 97 -5.67 20.66 -9.25
C VAL A 97 -6.05 22.06 -8.77
N ASP A 98 -5.75 23.08 -9.57
CA ASP A 98 -6.14 24.46 -9.27
C ASP A 98 -7.65 24.58 -9.01
N ALA A 99 -8.00 25.33 -7.96
CA ALA A 99 -9.37 25.54 -7.52
C ALA A 99 -9.59 27.04 -7.28
N LEU A 100 -9.99 27.78 -8.33
CA LEU A 100 -10.08 29.24 -8.28
C LEU A 100 -10.87 29.76 -7.05
N PRO A 101 -10.38 30.80 -6.35
CA PRO A 101 -9.22 31.65 -6.66
C PRO A 101 -7.87 31.07 -6.18
N TRP A 102 -7.76 29.78 -5.89
CA TRP A 102 -6.57 29.15 -5.34
C TRP A 102 -5.72 28.45 -6.41
N ARG A 103 -4.40 28.49 -6.23
CA ARG A 103 -3.40 27.76 -7.01
C ARG A 103 -2.84 26.61 -6.19
N ALA A 104 -2.75 25.44 -6.82
CA ALA A 104 -2.12 24.28 -6.23
C ALA A 104 -0.64 24.57 -5.94
N PRO A 105 -0.08 23.99 -4.86
CA PRO A 105 1.36 24.06 -4.62
C PRO A 105 2.11 23.29 -5.72
N THR A 106 3.43 23.44 -5.74
CA THR A 106 4.27 22.58 -6.58
C THR A 106 4.05 21.10 -6.26
N VAL A 107 4.16 20.27 -7.29
CA VAL A 107 4.01 18.80 -7.20
C VAL A 107 4.87 18.26 -6.05
N GLN A 108 4.24 17.44 -5.22
CA GLN A 108 4.91 16.79 -4.09
C GLN A 108 5.25 15.35 -4.44
N THR A 109 6.39 14.86 -3.97
CA THR A 109 6.75 13.44 -4.06
C THR A 109 6.91 12.87 -2.66
N VAL A 110 6.26 11.75 -2.39
CA VAL A 110 6.31 11.05 -1.10
C VAL A 110 6.68 9.60 -1.30
N THR A 111 7.41 9.03 -0.33
CA THR A 111 7.68 7.60 -0.28
C THR A 111 6.94 7.01 0.92
N LEU A 112 6.12 6.00 0.65
CA LEU A 112 5.37 5.26 1.65
C LEU A 112 6.08 3.94 1.95
N ASN A 113 6.40 3.72 3.21
CA ASN A 113 6.95 2.46 3.69
C ASN A 113 5.82 1.49 4.08
N VAL A 114 6.16 0.20 4.19
CA VAL A 114 5.26 -0.85 4.67
C VAL A 114 4.57 -0.41 5.97
N ARG A 115 3.24 -0.47 5.99
CA ARG A 115 2.38 -0.14 7.16
C ARG A 115 2.54 1.29 7.69
N GLN A 116 3.07 2.20 6.87
CA GLN A 116 3.14 3.61 7.25
C GLN A 116 1.78 4.26 7.05
N THR A 117 1.39 5.11 8.00
CA THR A 117 0.40 6.17 7.76
C THR A 117 1.16 7.49 7.59
N LEU A 118 0.93 8.16 6.48
CA LEU A 118 1.51 9.47 6.18
C LEU A 118 0.41 10.49 5.92
N ASP A 119 0.49 11.62 6.61
CA ASP A 119 -0.36 12.78 6.36
C ASP A 119 0.44 13.80 5.52
N LEU A 120 -0.09 14.16 4.36
CA LEU A 120 0.48 15.14 3.45
C LEU A 120 -0.47 16.33 3.30
N SER A 121 0.01 17.52 3.67
CA SER A 121 -0.74 18.76 3.51
C SER A 121 -0.35 19.49 2.24
N LEU A 122 -1.33 19.74 1.36
CA LEU A 122 -1.21 20.63 0.22
C LEU A 122 -1.75 22.01 0.60
N ASN A 123 -0.84 22.97 0.78
CA ASN A 123 -1.18 24.36 1.10
C ASN A 123 -1.30 25.16 -0.20
N TYR A 124 -2.53 25.55 -0.56
CA TYR A 124 -2.80 26.31 -1.77
C TYR A 124 -2.54 27.80 -1.53
N GLY A 125 -1.95 28.47 -2.52
CA GLY A 125 -1.79 29.92 -2.53
C GLY A 125 -2.98 30.61 -3.21
N GLN A 126 -3.28 31.85 -2.88
CA GLN A 126 -4.19 32.66 -3.70
C GLN A 126 -3.55 32.89 -5.07
N ALA A 127 -4.33 32.69 -6.14
CA ALA A 127 -3.99 33.19 -7.45
C ALA A 127 -3.97 34.72 -7.34
N GLN A 128 -2.79 35.33 -7.40
CA GLN A 128 -2.71 36.79 -7.49
C GLN A 128 -3.57 37.28 -8.68
N PRO A 129 -4.30 38.40 -8.51
CA PRO A 129 -5.04 39.03 -9.60
C PRO A 129 -4.12 39.49 -10.73
#